data_AF-A0AA37MA84-F1
#
_entry.id   AF-A0AA37MA84-F1
#
_cell.length_a   1.000
_cell.length_b   1.000
_cell.length_c   1.000
_cell.angle_alpha   90.00
_cell.angle_beta   90.00
_cell.angle_gamma   90.00
#
_symmetry.space_group_name_H-M   'P 1'
#
loop_
_entity.id
_entity.type
_entity.pdbx_description
1 polymer ?
#
loop_
_entity_poly.entity_id
_entity_poly.type
_entity_poly.pdbx_seq_one_letter_code
_entity_poly.pdbx_strand_id
1 'polypeptide(L)'
;MATDTTPLALCEVVTLKLRPDERAALRATAASLGVGPSSYAADAVRRALGTERRRPLPQPRSALTEAVREATGALGRLGNLVNQVARRANLGQPAQAAELAAIRAMLAAIDARLGAALEA
;
A
#
# COMPACT_ATOMS: atom_id res chain seq x y z
N MET A 1 2.70 -18.57 -40.96
CA MET A 1 1.57 -18.84 -40.05
C MET A 1 1.79 -18.04 -38.79
N ALA A 2 1.04 -16.96 -38.59
CA ALA A 2 1.17 -16.11 -37.41
C ALA A 2 0.57 -16.86 -36.21
N THR A 3 1.41 -17.17 -35.22
CA THR A 3 0.99 -17.66 -33.91
C THR A 3 0.37 -16.49 -33.15
N ASP A 4 -0.96 -16.42 -33.24
CA ASP A 4 -1.79 -15.52 -32.44
C ASP A 4 -1.63 -15.90 -30.95
N THR A 5 -0.69 -15.25 -30.28
CA THR A 5 -0.44 -15.41 -28.85
C THR A 5 -1.28 -14.38 -28.11
N THR A 6 -2.61 -14.54 -28.19
CA THR A 6 -3.50 -13.86 -27.26
C THR A 6 -3.14 -14.35 -25.85
N PRO A 7 -2.76 -13.46 -24.90
CA PRO A 7 -2.43 -13.89 -23.56
C PRO A 7 -3.65 -14.60 -22.96
N LEU A 8 -3.49 -15.87 -22.60
CA LEU A 8 -4.51 -16.66 -21.92
C LEU A 8 -5.04 -15.84 -20.73
N ALA A 9 -6.31 -15.45 -20.79
CA ALA A 9 -6.94 -14.75 -19.69
C ALA A 9 -6.84 -15.63 -18.44
N LEU A 10 -6.18 -15.15 -17.39
CA LEU A 10 -5.97 -15.90 -16.15
C LEU A 10 -7.28 -16.23 -15.40
N CYS A 11 -8.39 -15.60 -15.79
CA CYS A 11 -9.72 -15.76 -15.22
C CYS A 11 -10.80 -15.50 -16.29
N GLU A 12 -11.93 -16.21 -16.19
CA GLU A 12 -13.14 -15.95 -16.98
C GLU A 12 -14.15 -15.09 -16.21
N VAL A 13 -14.97 -14.32 -16.94
CA VAL A 13 -16.01 -13.45 -16.35
C VAL A 13 -17.35 -14.17 -16.35
N VAL A 14 -17.99 -14.24 -15.19
CA VAL A 14 -19.35 -14.75 -15.03
C VAL A 14 -20.28 -13.59 -14.65
N THR A 15 -21.44 -13.50 -15.32
CA THR A 15 -22.49 -12.53 -14.99
C THR A 15 -23.53 -13.16 -14.07
N LEU A 16 -23.83 -12.51 -12.95
CA LEU A 16 -24.84 -12.98 -11.99
C LEU A 16 -26.15 -12.19 -12.15
N LYS A 17 -27.28 -12.90 -12.18
CA LYS A 17 -28.61 -12.28 -12.09
C LYS A 17 -28.99 -12.20 -10.61
N LEU A 18 -28.98 -10.98 -10.07
CA LEU A 18 -29.34 -10.69 -8.68
C LEU A 18 -30.58 -9.81 -8.66
N ARG A 19 -31.49 -10.05 -7.71
CA ARG A 19 -32.56 -9.12 -7.40
C ARG A 19 -31.98 -7.82 -6.79
N PRO A 20 -32.70 -6.69 -6.83
CA PRO A 20 -32.20 -5.42 -6.32
C PRO A 20 -31.79 -5.45 -4.84
N ASP A 21 -32.54 -6.16 -4.00
CA ASP A 21 -32.27 -6.40 -2.58
C ASP A 21 -30.98 -7.22 -2.38
N GLU A 22 -30.79 -8.30 -3.13
CA GLU A 22 -29.59 -9.13 -3.08
C GLU A 22 -28.34 -8.33 -3.49
N ARG A 23 -28.46 -7.48 -4.51
CA ARG A 23 -27.37 -6.60 -4.95
C ARG A 23 -27.01 -5.57 -3.88
N ALA A 24 -28.01 -5.01 -3.18
CA ALA A 24 -27.77 -4.08 -2.08
C ALA A 24 -27.08 -4.77 -0.91
N ALA A 25 -27.55 -5.95 -0.51
CA ALA A 25 -26.94 -6.76 0.54
C ALA A 25 -25.49 -7.13 0.21
N LEU A 26 -25.22 -7.57 -1.02
CA LEU A 26 -23.87 -7.90 -1.48
C LEU A 26 -22.92 -6.71 -1.38
N ARG A 27 -23.37 -5.51 -1.77
CA ARG A 27 -22.56 -4.27 -1.65
C ARG A 27 -22.30 -3.91 -0.19
N ALA A 28 -23.31 -3.99 0.67
CA ALA A 28 -23.17 -3.69 2.09
C ALA A 28 -22.17 -4.63 2.78
N THR A 29 -22.28 -5.94 2.53
CA THR A 29 -21.38 -6.95 3.10
C THR A 29 -19.96 -6.83 2.56
N ALA A 30 -19.80 -6.56 1.26
CA ALA A 30 -18.47 -6.32 0.70
C ALA A 30 -17.80 -5.09 1.33
N ALA A 31 -18.56 -4.00 1.53
CA ALA A 31 -18.08 -2.79 2.17
C ALA A 31 -17.69 -2.99 3.64
N SER A 32 -18.48 -3.73 4.42
CA SER A 32 -18.15 -4.01 5.83
C SER A 32 -16.88 -4.86 5.99
N LEU A 33 -16.54 -5.65 4.98
CA LEU A 33 -15.30 -6.45 4.90
C LEU A 33 -14.13 -5.71 4.22
N GLY A 34 -14.32 -4.45 3.79
CA GLY A 34 -13.28 -3.67 3.12
C GLY A 34 -12.87 -4.20 1.75
N VAL A 35 -13.72 -4.97 1.07
CA VAL A 35 -13.44 -5.55 -0.26
C VAL A 35 -14.44 -5.09 -1.31
N GLY A 36 -14.05 -5.20 -2.58
CA GLY A 36 -14.95 -4.88 -3.70
C GLY A 36 -16.10 -5.90 -3.86
N PRO A 37 -17.28 -5.50 -4.34
CA PRO A 37 -18.43 -6.38 -4.58
C PRO A 37 -18.09 -7.63 -5.42
N SER A 38 -17.36 -7.45 -6.52
CA SER A 38 -16.95 -8.57 -7.39
C SER A 38 -15.92 -9.48 -6.73
N SER A 39 -15.03 -8.91 -5.91
CA SER A 39 -14.05 -9.69 -5.15
C SER A 39 -14.72 -10.53 -4.09
N TYR A 40 -15.70 -9.97 -3.38
CA TYR A 40 -16.55 -10.70 -2.43
C TYR A 40 -17.32 -11.83 -3.10
N ALA A 41 -17.97 -11.56 -4.24
CA ALA A 41 -18.71 -12.58 -4.99
C ALA A 41 -17.80 -13.72 -5.48
N ALA A 42 -16.65 -13.38 -6.06
CA ALA A 42 -15.67 -14.37 -6.51
C ALA A 42 -15.12 -15.21 -5.35
N ASP A 43 -14.93 -14.62 -4.18
CA ASP A 43 -14.49 -15.34 -2.99
C ASP A 43 -15.57 -16.31 -2.51
N ALA A 44 -16.83 -15.86 -2.38
CA ALA A 44 -17.96 -16.71 -2.01
C ALA A 44 -18.13 -17.91 -2.96
N VAL A 45 -18.00 -17.70 -4.27
CA VAL A 45 -18.02 -18.79 -5.26
C VAL A 45 -16.84 -19.76 -5.05
N ARG A 46 -15.63 -19.26 -4.83
CA ARG A 46 -14.47 -20.13 -4.54
C ARG A 46 -14.63 -20.94 -3.27
N ARG A 47 -15.21 -20.37 -2.21
CA ARG A 47 -15.53 -21.11 -0.97
C ARG A 47 -16.50 -22.25 -1.24
N ALA A 48 -17.58 -21.95 -1.97
CA ALA A 48 -18.57 -22.96 -2.34
C ALA A 48 -17.99 -24.09 -3.20
N LEU A 49 -16.97 -23.79 -4.02
CA LEU A 49 -16.26 -24.76 -4.86
C LEU A 49 -15.07 -25.44 -4.15
N GLY A 50 -14.75 -25.08 -2.90
CA GLY A 50 -13.56 -25.59 -2.20
C GLY A 50 -12.22 -25.15 -2.83
N THR A 51 -12.22 -24.10 -3.65
CA THR A 51 -11.03 -23.57 -4.38
C THR A 51 -10.55 -22.26 -3.79
N GLU A 52 -10.71 -22.08 -2.48
CA GLU A 52 -10.35 -20.87 -1.77
C GLU A 52 -8.88 -20.50 -2.05
N ARG A 53 -8.69 -19.37 -2.74
CA ARG A 53 -7.36 -18.77 -2.80
C ARG A 53 -7.10 -18.20 -1.41
N ARG A 54 -6.09 -18.72 -0.72
CA ARG A 54 -5.45 -18.03 0.41
C ARG A 54 -4.74 -16.76 -0.10
N ARG A 55 -5.47 -15.83 -0.70
CA ARG A 55 -5.00 -14.45 -0.80
C ARG A 55 -5.30 -13.85 0.55
N PRO A 56 -4.31 -13.30 1.27
CA PRO A 56 -4.62 -12.45 2.41
C PRO A 56 -5.59 -11.39 1.90
N LEU A 57 -6.77 -11.29 2.50
CA LEU A 57 -7.62 -10.12 2.29
C LEU A 57 -6.76 -8.88 2.60
N PRO A 58 -6.94 -7.76 1.90
CA PRO A 58 -6.29 -6.52 2.28
C PRO A 58 -6.65 -6.23 3.73
N GLN A 59 -5.72 -6.45 4.65
CA GLN A 59 -5.96 -6.15 6.04
C GLN A 59 -5.94 -4.62 6.21
N PRO A 60 -6.83 -4.06 7.06
CA PRO A 60 -6.68 -2.69 7.47
C PRO A 60 -5.27 -2.51 8.02
N ARG A 61 -4.53 -1.54 7.48
CA ARG A 61 -3.14 -1.34 7.85
C ARG A 61 -3.08 -0.92 9.31
N SER A 62 -2.26 -1.60 10.09
CA SER A 62 -2.03 -1.24 11.49
C SER A 62 -1.41 0.16 11.59
N ALA A 63 -1.53 0.78 12.77
CA ALA A 63 -0.89 2.07 13.05
C ALA A 63 0.62 2.02 12.77
N LEU A 64 1.27 0.90 13.11
CA LEU A 64 2.67 0.62 12.78
C LEU A 64 2.93 0.56 11.27
N THR A 65 2.07 -0.11 10.50
CA THR A 65 2.22 -0.22 9.04
C THR A 65 2.14 1.15 8.36
N GLU A 66 1.22 2.01 8.79
CA GLU A 66 1.12 3.37 8.29
C GLU A 66 2.31 4.24 8.73
N ALA A 67 2.77 4.09 9.98
CA ALA A 67 3.97 4.77 10.48
C ALA A 67 5.23 4.43 9.67
N VAL A 68 5.43 3.14 9.35
CA VAL A 68 6.55 2.68 8.51
C VAL A 68 6.46 3.24 7.09
N ARG A 69 5.25 3.30 6.51
CA ARG A 69 5.02 3.89 5.18
C ARG A 69 5.40 5.37 5.16
N GLU A 70 4.95 6.13 6.15
CA GLU A 70 5.25 7.55 6.32
C GLU A 70 6.76 7.78 6.53
N ALA A 71 7.38 6.99 7.42
CA ALA A 71 8.81 7.04 7.70
C ALA A 71 9.63 6.76 6.43
N THR A 72 9.23 5.77 5.63
CA THR A 72 9.91 5.44 4.35
C THR A 72 9.86 6.63 3.38
N GLY A 73 8.70 7.28 3.26
CA GLY A 73 8.57 8.49 2.45
C GLY A 73 9.41 9.67 2.96
N ALA A 74 9.50 9.83 4.29
CA ALA A 74 10.32 10.86 4.93
C ALA A 74 11.82 10.60 4.75
N LEU A 75 12.27 9.35 4.85
CA LEU A 75 13.65 8.94 4.57
C LEU A 75 14.07 9.24 3.13
N GLY A 76 13.18 9.07 2.15
CA GLY A 76 13.46 9.47 0.76
C GLY A 76 13.76 10.97 0.63
N ARG A 77 13.00 11.83 1.32
CA ARG A 77 13.25 13.28 1.35
C ARG A 77 14.55 13.62 2.07
N LEU A 78 14.83 12.96 3.18
CA LEU A 78 16.08 13.11 3.93
C LEU A 78 17.29 12.74 3.08
N GLY A 79 17.23 11.60 2.39
CA GLY A 79 18.28 11.15 1.48
C GLY A 79 18.57 12.15 0.36
N ASN A 80 17.53 12.80 -0.18
CA ASN A 80 17.70 13.87 -1.16
C ASN A 80 18.45 15.08 -0.60
N LEU A 81 18.14 15.52 0.62
CA LEU A 81 18.87 16.61 1.28
C LEU A 81 20.34 16.24 1.53
N VAL A 82 20.59 15.05 2.06
CA VAL A 82 21.95 14.55 2.29
C VAL A 82 22.73 14.50 0.97
N ASN A 83 22.11 14.02 -0.10
CA ASN A 83 22.73 13.96 -1.43
C ASN A 83 23.05 15.36 -1.99
N GLN A 84 22.19 16.35 -1.75
CA GLN A 84 22.47 17.74 -2.14
C GLN A 84 23.66 18.33 -1.38
N VAL A 85 23.71 18.12 -0.07
CA VAL A 85 24.84 18.54 0.77
C VAL A 85 26.13 17.87 0.30
N ALA A 86 26.10 16.55 0.03
CA ALA A 86 27.25 15.81 -0.45
C ALA A 86 27.74 16.32 -1.83
N ARG A 87 26.83 16.59 -2.78
CA ARG A 87 27.20 17.16 -4.08
C ARG A 87 27.89 18.51 -3.94
N ARG A 88 27.39 19.38 -3.06
CA ARG A 88 28.00 20.70 -2.80
C ARG A 88 29.35 20.57 -2.10
N ALA A 89 29.47 19.69 -1.12
CA ALA A 89 30.74 19.38 -0.46
C ALA A 89 31.81 18.91 -1.45
N ASN A 90 31.43 18.06 -2.40
CA ASN A 90 32.33 17.60 -3.48
C ASN A 90 32.78 18.74 -4.42
N LEU A 91 32.02 19.84 -4.50
CA LEU A 91 32.40 21.06 -5.23
C LEU A 91 33.22 22.04 -4.37
N GLY A 92 33.65 21.62 -3.17
CA GLY A 92 34.42 22.46 -2.24
C GLY A 92 33.58 23.43 -1.42
N GLN A 93 32.25 23.33 -1.48
CA GLN A 93 31.36 24.18 -0.68
C GLN A 93 31.06 23.51 0.67
N PRO A 94 31.32 24.15 1.81
CA PRO A 94 31.02 23.56 3.12
C PRO A 94 29.52 23.37 3.32
N ALA A 95 29.17 22.32 4.08
CA ALA A 95 27.80 22.11 4.55
C ALA A 95 27.40 23.24 5.51
N GLN A 96 26.19 23.78 5.35
CA GLN A 96 25.71 24.85 6.22
C GLN A 96 25.12 24.26 7.50
N ALA A 97 25.31 24.95 8.63
CA ALA A 97 24.77 24.52 9.93
C ALA A 97 23.25 24.32 9.90
N ALA A 98 22.53 25.18 9.17
CA ALA A 98 21.08 25.07 9.00
C ALA A 98 20.65 23.77 8.28
N GLU A 99 21.43 23.30 7.32
CA GLU A 99 21.15 22.06 6.57
C GLU A 99 21.33 20.83 7.48
N LEU A 100 22.40 20.82 8.27
CA LEU A 100 22.65 19.77 9.24
C LEU A 100 21.59 19.76 10.35
N ALA A 101 21.12 20.94 10.80
CA ALA A 101 20.03 21.05 11.75
C ALA A 101 18.72 20.50 11.17
N ALA A 102 18.40 20.81 9.91
CA ALA A 102 17.22 20.27 9.24
C ALA A 102 17.26 18.74 9.11
N ILE A 103 18.42 18.17 8.73
CA ILE A 103 18.63 16.71 8.66
C ILE A 103 18.39 16.06 10.04
N ARG A 104 18.95 16.63 11.11
CA ARG A 104 18.75 16.13 12.49
C ARG A 104 17.29 16.22 12.93
N ALA A 105 16.61 17.32 12.64
CA ALA A 105 15.20 17.50 12.99
C ALA A 105 14.30 16.48 12.26
N MET A 106 14.56 16.21 10.98
CA MET A 106 13.82 15.20 10.22
C MET A 106 14.04 13.79 10.77
N LEU A 107 15.27 13.44 11.15
CA LEU A 107 15.57 12.15 11.78
C LEU A 107 14.82 11.99 13.10
N ALA A 108 14.84 13.01 13.96
CA ALA A 108 14.13 12.98 15.24
C ALA A 108 12.61 12.83 15.06
N ALA A 109 12.03 13.48 14.04
CA ALA A 109 10.60 13.36 13.74
C ALA A 109 10.23 11.94 13.25
N ILE A 110 11.09 11.31 12.44
CA ILE A 110 10.88 9.93 11.99
C ILE A 110 10.94 8.97 13.18
N ASP A 111 11.95 9.12 14.03
CA ASP A 111 12.14 8.28 15.21
C ASP A 111 10.97 8.38 16.19
N ALA A 112 10.54 9.60 16.52
CA ALA A 112 9.38 9.85 17.38
C ALA A 112 8.08 9.24 16.82
N ARG A 113 7.86 9.34 15.50
CA ARG A 113 6.67 8.79 14.83
C ARG A 113 6.64 7.26 14.88
N LEU A 114 7.79 6.62 14.69
CA LEU A 114 7.92 5.17 14.77
C LEU A 114 7.80 4.68 16.21
N GLY A 115 8.45 5.34 17.16
CA GLY A 115 8.33 5.03 18.59
C GLY A 115 6.87 5.10 19.07
N ALA A 116 6.16 6.18 18.74
CA ALA A 116 4.74 6.32 19.08
C ALA A 116 3.84 5.22 18.46
N ALA A 117 4.25 4.63 17.34
CA ALA A 117 3.50 3.56 16.68
C ALA A 117 3.85 2.16 17.20
N LEU A 118 4.97 2.00 17.90
CA LEU A 118 5.35 0.75 18.58
C LEU A 118 4.66 0.61 19.93
N GLU A 119 4.39 1.74 20.59
CA GLU A 119 3.71 1.81 21.89
C GLU A 119 2.16 1.81 21.79
N ALA A 120 1.61 1.84 20.56
CA ALA A 120 0.19 1.93 20.26
C ALA A 120 -0.41 0.60 19.79
#